data_AF-A0A7S0LBS2-F1
#
_entry.id   AF-A0A7S0LBS2-F1
#
_cell.length_a   1.000
_cell.length_b   1.000
_cell.length_c   1.000
_cell.angle_alpha   90.00
_cell.angle_beta   90.00
_cell.angle_gamma   90.00
#
_symmetry.space_group_name_H-M   'P 1'
#
loop_
_entity.id
_entity.type
_entity.pdbx_description
1 polymer ?
#
loop_
_entity_poly.entity_id
_entity_poly.type
_entity_poly.pdbx_seq_one_letter_code
_entity_poly.pdbx_strand_id
1 'polypeptide(L)'
;MPALVQDGRTVEEINAMFDDVVSGQDGASNKELVDDGSAQSMGEAQIKRLKADGASGEDIVRAIASSSKTFAGKTAFSQEKYLRKKARKHVQFVSAKRPTALAVLDMYMNSAPQKVLGLRRDTFGMLLSLSNVQPHSRVLLLDGTNGLLS
;
A
#
# COMPACT_ATOMS: atom_id res chain seq x y z
N MET A 1 -14.48 -17.35 -7.51
CA MET A 1 -13.71 -16.10 -7.35
C MET A 1 -14.73 -14.99 -7.12
N PRO A 2 -14.66 -14.20 -6.04
CA PRO A 2 -15.49 -13.01 -5.92
C PRO A 2 -15.23 -12.10 -7.13
N ALA A 3 -16.29 -11.49 -7.67
CA ALA A 3 -16.17 -10.57 -8.80
C ALA A 3 -15.36 -9.33 -8.35
N LEU A 4 -14.51 -8.81 -9.23
CA LEU A 4 -13.84 -7.54 -8.98
C LEU A 4 -14.89 -6.43 -9.00
N VAL A 5 -15.04 -5.74 -7.88
CA VAL A 5 -15.91 -4.56 -7.75
C VAL A 5 -15.11 -3.36 -8.23
N GLN A 6 -15.66 -2.58 -9.17
CA GLN A 6 -15.07 -1.32 -9.58
C GLN A 6 -15.31 -0.28 -8.49
N ASP A 7 -14.22 0.28 -7.96
CA ASP A 7 -14.25 1.42 -7.05
C ASP A 7 -13.90 2.68 -7.85
N GLY A 8 -14.73 3.72 -7.75
CA GLY A 8 -14.51 4.99 -8.44
C GLY A 8 -13.49 5.89 -7.74
N ARG A 9 -13.06 5.54 -6.53
CA ARG A 9 -12.09 6.31 -5.74
C ARG A 9 -10.67 6.11 -6.25
N THR A 10 -9.85 7.14 -6.10
CA THR A 10 -8.40 7.08 -6.32
C THR A 10 -7.70 6.28 -5.21
N VAL A 11 -6.48 5.82 -5.48
CA VAL A 11 -5.65 5.13 -4.46
C VAL A 11 -5.38 6.03 -3.25
N GLU A 12 -5.29 7.34 -3.46
CA GLU A 12 -5.08 8.33 -2.39
C GLU A 12 -6.31 8.46 -1.50
N GLU A 13 -7.51 8.56 -2.08
CA GLU A 13 -8.77 8.57 -1.34
C GLU A 13 -8.99 7.28 -0.56
N ILE A 14 -8.64 6.12 -1.15
CA ILE A 14 -8.69 4.83 -0.47
C ILE A 14 -7.70 4.81 0.70
N ASN A 15 -6.50 5.36 0.54
CA ASN A 15 -5.52 5.42 1.64
C ASN A 15 -5.93 6.38 2.76
N ALA A 16 -6.72 7.42 2.46
CA ALA A 16 -7.23 8.41 3.40
C ALA A 16 -8.58 8.01 4.05
N MET A 17 -9.15 6.86 3.67
CA MET A 17 -10.53 6.47 4.06
C MET A 17 -10.75 6.28 5.57
N PHE A 18 -9.68 6.23 6.38
CA PHE A 18 -9.74 6.02 7.82
C PHE A 18 -9.17 7.20 8.62
N ASP A 19 -8.84 8.31 7.97
CA ASP A 19 -8.29 9.48 8.65
C ASP A 19 -9.32 10.08 9.61
N ASP A 20 -10.62 9.90 9.34
CA ASP A 20 -11.74 10.26 10.21
C ASP A 20 -11.79 9.47 11.53
N VAL A 21 -11.18 8.29 11.57
CA VAL A 21 -11.14 7.42 12.76
C VAL A 21 -10.00 7.82 13.72
N VAL A 22 -9.04 8.62 13.25
CA VAL A 22 -7.93 9.09 14.07
C VAL A 22 -8.43 10.18 15.03
N SER A 23 -8.34 9.92 16.33
CA SER A 23 -8.84 10.78 17.40
C SER A 23 -7.74 11.21 18.38
N GLY A 24 -6.48 11.20 17.94
CA GLY A 24 -5.33 11.42 18.81
C GLY A 24 -5.40 12.76 19.55
N GLN A 25 -5.19 12.71 20.87
CA GLN A 25 -5.16 13.90 21.72
C GLN A 25 -3.75 14.49 21.77
N ASP A 26 -3.64 15.82 21.86
CA ASP A 26 -2.37 16.49 22.05
C ASP A 26 -1.72 16.07 23.38
N GLY A 27 -0.45 15.66 23.32
CA GLY A 27 0.28 15.15 24.49
C GLY A 27 0.05 13.67 24.82
N ALA A 28 -0.71 12.94 23.99
CA ALA A 28 -0.87 11.49 24.13
C ALA A 28 0.50 10.79 24.16
N SER A 29 0.64 9.83 25.08
CA SER A 29 1.89 9.10 25.31
C SER A 29 1.62 7.62 25.52
N ASN A 30 2.59 6.77 25.23
CA ASN A 30 2.50 5.32 25.44
C ASN A 30 2.79 4.87 26.88
N LYS A 31 3.01 5.80 27.82
CA LYS A 31 3.43 5.49 29.20
C LYS A 31 2.47 4.55 29.94
N GLU A 32 1.17 4.66 29.69
CA GLU A 32 0.12 3.85 30.34
C GLU A 32 -0.27 2.62 29.53
N LEU A 33 0.32 2.41 28.34
CA LEU A 33 -0.01 1.28 27.47
C LEU A 33 0.74 0.03 27.94
N VAL A 34 -0.02 -0.97 28.42
CA VAL A 34 0.50 -2.28 28.82
C VAL A 34 0.24 -3.30 27.71
N ASP A 35 1.24 -4.12 27.40
CA ASP A 35 1.12 -5.23 26.43
C ASP A 35 0.85 -6.54 27.17
N ASP A 36 -0.43 -6.84 27.40
CA ASP A 36 -0.91 -8.03 28.08
C ASP A 36 -1.62 -9.03 27.14
N GLY A 37 -1.61 -8.74 25.83
CA GLY A 37 -2.35 -9.51 24.83
C GLY A 37 -3.88 -9.39 24.91
N SER A 38 -4.44 -8.67 25.89
CA SER A 38 -5.89 -8.51 26.12
C SER A 38 -6.48 -7.26 25.45
N ALA A 39 -5.63 -6.48 24.78
CA ALA A 39 -5.95 -5.23 24.12
C ALA A 39 -6.99 -5.36 23.00
N GLN A 40 -7.15 -6.54 22.42
CA GLN A 40 -8.13 -6.81 21.36
C GLN A 40 -9.17 -7.80 21.83
N SER A 41 -10.44 -7.37 21.87
CA SER A 41 -11.56 -8.23 22.26
C SER A 41 -12.05 -9.14 21.12
N MET A 42 -11.91 -8.68 19.87
CA MET A 42 -12.37 -9.42 18.70
C MET A 42 -11.36 -10.48 18.25
N GLY A 43 -11.79 -11.75 18.24
CA GLY A 43 -10.96 -12.89 17.86
C GLY A 43 -10.96 -13.19 16.36
N GLU A 44 -10.03 -14.06 15.92
CA GLU A 44 -9.91 -14.46 14.51
C GLU A 44 -11.18 -15.13 13.97
N ALA A 45 -11.86 -15.95 14.78
CA ALA A 45 -13.09 -16.64 14.38
C ALA A 45 -14.21 -15.64 14.04
N GLN A 46 -14.35 -14.55 14.81
CA GLN A 46 -15.32 -13.49 14.52
C GLN A 46 -14.96 -12.73 13.24
N ILE A 47 -13.67 -12.45 13.02
CA ILE A 47 -13.21 -11.80 11.78
C ILE A 47 -13.50 -12.67 10.56
N LYS A 48 -13.31 -13.99 10.66
CA LYS A 48 -13.65 -14.94 9.59
C LYS A 48 -15.15 -14.97 9.31
N ARG A 49 -15.98 -14.91 10.36
CA ARG A 49 -17.44 -14.82 10.21
C ARG A 49 -17.85 -13.55 9.47
N LEU A 50 -17.36 -12.37 9.88
CA LEU A 50 -17.65 -11.12 9.16
C LEU A 50 -17.27 -11.19 7.67
N LYS A 51 -16.13 -11.81 7.34
CA LYS A 51 -15.74 -12.03 5.94
C LYS A 51 -16.68 -12.98 5.21
N ALA A 52 -17.14 -14.05 5.87
CA ALA A 52 -18.08 -15.01 5.29
C ALA A 52 -19.47 -14.40 5.09
N ASP A 53 -19.89 -13.51 5.99
CA ASP A 53 -21.16 -12.79 5.95
C ASP A 53 -21.15 -11.66 4.88
N GLY A 54 -20.01 -11.42 4.22
CA GLY A 54 -19.88 -10.44 3.15
C GLY A 54 -19.65 -9.00 3.62
N ALA A 55 -19.22 -8.79 4.87
CA ALA A 55 -18.87 -7.47 5.36
C ALA A 55 -17.74 -6.85 4.54
N SER A 56 -17.80 -5.54 4.30
CA SER A 56 -16.76 -4.86 3.54
C SER A 56 -15.44 -4.86 4.32
N GLY A 57 -14.32 -4.73 3.59
CA GLY A 57 -13.01 -4.59 4.22
C GLY A 57 -12.94 -3.39 5.17
N GLU A 58 -13.66 -2.31 4.83
CA GLU A 58 -13.73 -1.08 5.61
C GLU A 58 -14.47 -1.30 6.94
N ASP A 59 -15.62 -1.97 6.89
CA ASP A 59 -16.42 -2.31 8.08
C ASP A 59 -15.62 -3.21 9.02
N ILE A 60 -14.88 -4.17 8.48
CA ILE A 60 -14.02 -5.06 9.26
C ILE A 60 -12.92 -4.25 9.97
N VAL A 61 -12.29 -3.29 9.30
CA VAL A 61 -11.24 -2.46 9.92
C VAL A 61 -11.83 -1.56 11.01
N ARG A 62 -12.99 -0.93 10.76
CA ARG A 62 -13.70 -0.10 11.74
C ARG A 62 -14.13 -0.92 12.96
N ALA A 63 -14.67 -2.12 12.75
CA ALA A 63 -15.01 -3.06 13.82
C ALA A 63 -13.76 -3.43 14.66
N ILE A 64 -12.65 -3.79 14.00
CA ILE A 64 -11.37 -4.13 14.66
C ILE A 64 -10.77 -2.97 15.44
N ALA A 65 -10.95 -1.72 14.98
CA ALA A 65 -10.51 -0.53 15.70
C ALA A 65 -11.40 -0.25 16.91
N SER A 66 -12.73 -0.31 16.75
CA SER A 66 -13.70 -0.11 17.82
C SER A 66 -13.60 -1.16 18.94
N SER A 67 -13.22 -2.40 18.60
CA SER A 67 -13.06 -3.50 19.56
C SER A 67 -11.77 -3.43 20.38
N SER A 68 -10.88 -2.49 20.06
CA SER A 68 -9.56 -2.37 20.68
C SER A 68 -9.59 -1.42 21.87
N LYS A 69 -9.31 -1.95 23.06
CA LYS A 69 -9.33 -1.19 24.32
C LYS A 69 -8.25 -0.11 24.38
N THR A 70 -7.12 -0.35 23.72
CA THR A 70 -5.95 0.56 23.76
C THR A 70 -5.91 1.54 22.61
N PHE A 71 -6.85 1.48 21.65
CA PHE A 71 -6.80 2.31 20.45
C PHE A 71 -6.97 3.80 20.76
N ALA A 72 -7.94 4.15 21.61
CA ALA A 72 -8.19 5.54 22.00
C ALA A 72 -7.01 6.20 22.75
N GLY A 73 -6.27 5.42 23.56
CA GLY A 73 -5.11 5.91 24.31
C GLY A 73 -3.81 6.01 23.50
N LYS A 74 -3.83 5.64 22.21
CA LYS A 74 -2.67 5.77 21.32
C LYS A 74 -2.53 7.19 20.79
N THR A 75 -1.30 7.57 20.46
CA THR A 75 -1.02 8.81 19.72
C THR A 75 -1.65 8.79 18.33
N ALA A 76 -1.91 9.96 17.74
CA ALA A 76 -2.48 10.08 16.39
C ALA A 76 -1.70 9.23 15.36
N PHE A 77 -0.37 9.37 15.32
CA PHE A 77 0.49 8.57 14.44
C PHE A 77 0.42 7.06 14.71
N SER A 78 0.25 6.65 15.97
CA SER A 78 0.12 5.24 16.33
C SER A 78 -1.24 4.67 15.90
N GLN A 79 -2.30 5.48 15.95
CA GLN A 79 -3.63 5.13 15.44
C GLN A 79 -3.62 5.00 13.91
N GLU A 80 -3.07 5.99 13.20
CA GLU A 80 -2.94 5.96 11.73
C GLU A 80 -2.11 4.74 11.28
N LYS A 81 -0.96 4.49 11.92
CA LYS A 81 -0.13 3.31 11.67
C LYS A 81 -0.89 2.00 11.91
N TYR A 82 -1.70 1.94 12.97
CA TYR A 82 -2.53 0.78 13.28
C TYR A 82 -3.59 0.54 12.20
N LEU A 83 -4.33 1.60 11.82
CA LEU A 83 -5.36 1.56 10.78
C LEU A 83 -4.77 1.16 9.44
N ARG A 84 -3.67 1.78 8.99
CA ARG A 84 -2.96 1.39 7.75
C ARG A 84 -2.55 -0.07 7.73
N LYS A 85 -2.08 -0.62 8.87
CA LYS A 85 -1.73 -2.04 8.98
C LYS A 85 -2.96 -2.94 8.81
N LYS A 86 -4.12 -2.57 9.36
CA LYS A 86 -5.37 -3.33 9.23
C LYS A 86 -5.98 -3.18 7.83
N ALA A 87 -6.02 -1.95 7.30
CA ALA A 87 -6.43 -1.64 5.94
C ALA A 87 -5.68 -2.50 4.91
N ARG A 88 -4.34 -2.54 4.97
CA ARG A 88 -3.54 -3.37 4.05
C ARG A 88 -3.88 -4.87 4.10
N LYS A 89 -4.39 -5.38 5.22
CA LYS A 89 -4.75 -6.80 5.39
C LYS A 89 -6.19 -7.10 4.98
N HIS A 90 -7.11 -6.17 5.19
CA HIS A 90 -8.56 -6.41 5.07
C HIS A 90 -9.21 -5.67 3.91
N VAL A 91 -8.62 -4.57 3.45
CA VAL A 91 -9.02 -3.79 2.26
C VAL A 91 -8.00 -4.08 1.16
N GLN A 92 -8.25 -5.16 0.40
CA GLN A 92 -7.44 -5.50 -0.76
C GLN A 92 -8.04 -4.85 -2.00
N PHE A 93 -7.23 -4.03 -2.68
CA PHE A 93 -7.60 -3.40 -3.93
C PHE A 93 -6.45 -3.53 -4.93
N VAL A 94 -6.78 -3.42 -6.21
CA VAL A 94 -5.82 -3.37 -7.31
C VAL A 94 -6.08 -2.12 -8.12
N SER A 95 -5.02 -1.46 -8.56
CA SER A 95 -5.10 -0.26 -9.39
C SER A 95 -4.48 -0.56 -10.75
N ALA A 96 -5.24 -0.34 -11.82
CA ALA A 96 -4.71 -0.37 -13.17
C ALA A 96 -3.97 0.93 -13.46
N LYS A 97 -2.70 0.84 -13.87
CA LYS A 97 -1.87 1.98 -14.25
C LYS A 97 -1.54 1.92 -15.73
N ARG A 98 -1.41 3.09 -16.36
CA ARG A 98 -0.92 3.19 -17.75
C ARG A 98 0.49 2.59 -17.84
N PRO A 99 0.77 1.74 -18.84
CA PRO A 99 2.12 1.24 -19.06
C PRO A 99 3.00 2.39 -19.52
N THR A 100 3.99 2.74 -18.69
CA THR A 100 5.08 3.66 -19.01
C THR A 100 6.39 2.94 -18.73
N ALA A 101 7.49 3.35 -19.37
CA ALA A 101 8.79 2.73 -19.12
C ALA A 101 9.15 2.70 -17.63
N LEU A 102 8.84 3.77 -16.89
CA LEU A 102 9.02 3.83 -15.44
C LEU A 102 8.11 2.87 -14.68
N ALA A 103 6.84 2.72 -15.07
CA ALA A 103 5.94 1.78 -14.40
C ALA A 103 6.36 0.32 -14.63
N VAL A 104 6.82 -0.01 -15.83
CA VAL A 104 7.36 -1.33 -16.16
C VAL A 104 8.67 -1.59 -15.43
N LEU A 105 9.54 -0.58 -15.33
CA LEU A 105 10.77 -0.68 -14.54
C LEU A 105 10.49 -0.91 -13.06
N ASP A 106 9.60 -0.12 -12.46
CA ASP A 106 9.20 -0.28 -11.05
C ASP A 106 8.59 -1.67 -10.81
N MET A 107 7.84 -2.22 -11.78
CA MET A 107 7.33 -3.59 -11.72
C MET A 107 8.46 -4.62 -11.73
N TYR A 108 9.42 -4.52 -12.66
CA TYR A 108 10.55 -5.45 -12.73
C TYR A 108 11.44 -5.36 -11.49
N MET A 109 11.73 -4.17 -10.99
CA MET A 109 12.56 -4.00 -9.79
C MET A 109 11.92 -4.63 -8.54
N ASN A 110 10.59 -4.59 -8.42
CA ASN A 110 9.89 -5.21 -7.30
C ASN A 110 9.70 -6.72 -7.44
N SER A 111 9.54 -7.24 -8.66
CA SER A 111 9.20 -8.65 -8.90
C SER A 111 10.38 -9.53 -9.33
N ALA A 112 11.29 -8.99 -10.15
CA ALA A 112 12.38 -9.72 -10.78
C ALA A 112 13.52 -8.76 -11.19
N PRO A 113 14.25 -8.16 -10.23
CA PRO A 113 15.27 -7.13 -10.51
C PRO A 113 16.41 -7.63 -11.42
N GLN A 114 16.73 -8.92 -11.35
CA GLN A 114 17.71 -9.56 -12.24
C GLN A 114 17.36 -9.47 -13.72
N LYS A 115 16.07 -9.35 -14.08
CA LYS A 115 15.63 -9.20 -15.48
C LYS A 115 15.99 -7.85 -16.08
N VAL A 116 16.26 -6.86 -15.24
CA VAL A 116 16.65 -5.51 -15.65
C VAL A 116 18.06 -5.17 -15.14
N LEU A 117 18.87 -6.19 -14.83
CA LEU A 117 20.24 -6.04 -14.35
C LEU A 117 20.36 -5.19 -13.06
N GLY A 118 19.28 -5.11 -12.26
CA GLY A 118 19.22 -4.25 -11.08
C GLY A 118 19.14 -2.75 -11.39
N LEU A 119 18.76 -2.36 -12.61
CA LEU A 119 18.66 -0.96 -13.03
C LEU A 119 17.63 -0.20 -12.16
N ARG A 120 18.08 0.82 -11.44
CA ARG A 120 17.20 1.64 -10.58
C ARG A 120 16.57 2.79 -11.37
N ARG A 121 15.43 3.29 -10.88
CA ARG A 121 14.63 4.35 -11.52
C ARG A 121 15.40 5.64 -11.81
N ASP A 122 16.20 6.12 -10.87
CA ASP A 122 17.08 7.27 -11.02
C ASP A 122 18.19 7.01 -12.04
N THR A 123 18.80 5.83 -12.03
CA THR A 123 19.84 5.44 -13.00
C THR A 123 19.28 5.38 -14.42
N PHE A 124 18.07 4.84 -14.59
CA PHE A 124 17.36 4.84 -15.87
C PHE A 124 17.11 6.27 -16.38
N GLY A 125 16.64 7.18 -15.52
CA GLY A 125 16.44 8.59 -15.88
C GLY A 125 17.75 9.29 -16.25
N MET A 126 18.83 9.02 -15.52
CA MET A 126 20.16 9.56 -15.81
C MET A 126 20.71 9.02 -17.13
N LEU A 127 20.56 7.72 -17.40
CA LEU A 127 20.97 7.08 -18.66
C LEU A 127 20.30 7.76 -19.86
N LEU A 128 18.98 7.92 -19.82
CA LEU A 128 18.24 8.58 -20.90
C LEU A 128 18.68 10.04 -21.08
N SER A 129 18.88 10.77 -19.98
CA SER A 129 19.31 12.17 -20.02
C SER A 129 20.72 12.34 -20.58
N LEU A 130 21.67 11.50 -20.15
CA LEU A 130 23.07 11.53 -20.62
C LEU A 130 23.20 11.05 -22.06
N SER A 131 22.39 10.08 -22.48
CA SER A 131 22.37 9.59 -23.86
C SER A 131 21.82 10.61 -24.86
N ASN A 132 21.10 11.63 -24.39
CA ASN A 132 20.45 12.65 -25.20
C ASN A 132 19.61 12.05 -26.35
N VAL A 133 18.89 10.95 -26.06
CA VAL A 133 17.99 10.31 -27.02
C VAL A 133 16.81 11.24 -27.29
N GLN A 134 16.60 11.58 -28.55
CA GLN A 134 15.54 12.47 -29.01
C GLN A 134 14.75 11.83 -30.16
N PRO A 135 13.55 12.35 -30.49
CA PRO A 135 12.85 11.92 -31.70
C PRO A 135 13.76 12.04 -32.93
N HIS A 136 13.79 11.00 -33.77
CA HIS A 136 14.62 10.89 -34.98
C HIS A 136 16.12 10.67 -34.75
N SER A 137 16.59 10.49 -33.51
CA SER A 137 17.96 10.07 -33.23
C SER A 137 18.22 8.67 -33.80
N ARG A 138 19.40 8.47 -34.41
CA ARG A 138 19.93 7.14 -34.72
C ARG A 138 20.88 6.74 -33.61
N VAL A 139 20.50 5.72 -32.85
CA VAL A 139 21.24 5.29 -31.66
C VAL A 139 21.70 3.84 -31.81
N LEU A 140 22.86 3.53 -31.26
CA LEU A 140 23.33 2.16 -31.09
C LEU A 140 23.00 1.72 -29.67
N LEU A 141 22.18 0.69 -29.53
CA LEU A 141 21.77 0.13 -28.24
C LEU A 141 22.20 -1.34 -28.17
N LEU A 142 22.89 -1.69 -27.08
CA LEU A 142 23.08 -3.06 -26.65
C LEU A 142 22.22 -3.27 -25.40
N ASP A 143 21.21 -4.12 -25.50
CA ASP A 143 20.24 -4.31 -24.42
C ASP A 143 20.30 -5.72 -23.81
N GLY A 144 20.39 -5.76 -22.48
CA GLY A 144 20.26 -6.95 -21.65
C GLY A 144 19.11 -6.86 -20.62
N THR A 145 18.26 -5.84 -20.73
CA THR A 145 17.18 -5.51 -19.77
C THR A 145 15.81 -6.05 -20.18
N ASN A 146 15.79 -7.12 -20.98
CA ASN A 146 14.57 -7.71 -21.55
C ASN A 146 13.71 -6.71 -22.35
N GLY A 147 14.35 -5.79 -23.09
CA GLY A 147 13.66 -4.82 -23.93
C GLY A 147 13.16 -3.59 -23.19
N LEU A 148 13.50 -3.38 -21.92
CA LEU A 148 13.08 -2.19 -21.18
C LEU A 148 13.67 -0.90 -21.77
N LEU A 149 14.91 -0.96 -22.27
CA LEU A 149 15.60 0.18 -22.91
C LEU A 149 15.30 0.32 -24.41
N SER A 150 14.67 -0.69 -25.02
CA SER A 150 14.41 -0.74 -26.46
C SER A 150 13.15 0.00 -26.88
#